data_AF-W2T126-F1
#
_entry.id   AF-W2T126-F1
#
_cell.length_a   1.000
_cell.length_b   1.000
_cell.length_c   1.000
_cell.angle_alpha   90.00
_cell.angle_beta   90.00
_cell.angle_gamma   90.00
#
_symmetry.space_group_name_H-M   'P 1'
#
loop_
_entity.id
_entity.type
_entity.pdbx_description
1 polymer ?
#
loop_
_entity_poly.entity_id
_entity_poly.type
_entity_poly.pdbx_seq_one_letter_code
_entity_poly.pdbx_strand_id
1 'polypeptide(L)'
;MLQPPFNCSDCTTIDPSTSQVGELADALLLYAFTLNKSIAAGISNPKGSELAQFSKGSFEGFSGTVIINENSTRDPVFLVYGLDASDQQIILMKIMEQLNNNSAGVVRIVETLISTYSTS
;
A
#
# COMPACT_ATOMS: atom_id res chain seq x y z
N MET A 1 12.74 20.03 -5.71
CA MET A 1 13.04 19.10 -6.83
C MET A 1 13.18 19.87 -8.15
N LEU A 2 13.93 20.97 -8.16
CA LEU A 2 14.01 21.89 -9.31
C LEU A 2 14.95 21.43 -10.43
N GLN A 3 15.81 20.45 -10.14
CA GLN A 3 16.79 19.94 -11.09
C GLN A 3 16.25 18.71 -11.84
N PRO A 4 16.79 18.42 -13.03
CA PRO A 4 16.47 17.19 -13.76
C PRO A 4 16.66 15.95 -12.88
N PRO A 5 15.86 14.88 -13.08
CA PRO A 5 14.88 14.70 -14.15
C PRO A 5 13.49 15.29 -13.86
N PHE A 6 13.21 15.71 -12.62
CA PHE A 6 11.85 16.05 -12.20
C PHE A 6 11.45 17.50 -12.52
N ASN A 7 12.41 18.44 -12.55
CA ASN A 7 12.19 19.85 -12.91
C ASN A 7 10.93 20.47 -12.28
N CYS A 8 10.64 20.11 -11.03
CA CYS A 8 9.38 20.46 -10.39
C CYS A 8 9.55 21.72 -9.54
N SER A 9 8.83 22.78 -9.93
CA SER A 9 8.87 24.10 -9.29
C SER A 9 8.00 24.27 -8.07
N ASP A 10 6.98 23.42 -7.90
CA ASP A 10 5.97 23.49 -6.84
C ASP A 10 5.92 22.23 -5.93
N CYS A 11 6.83 21.27 -6.12
CA CYS A 11 6.98 20.08 -5.26
C CYS A 11 7.55 20.38 -3.85
N THR A 12 7.22 21.52 -3.25
CA THR A 12 7.65 21.91 -1.90
C THR A 12 6.58 21.65 -0.84
N THR A 13 5.33 21.45 -1.26
CA THR A 13 4.17 21.21 -0.39
C THR A 13 3.62 19.80 -0.56
N ILE A 14 4.48 18.80 -0.77
CA ILE A 14 4.04 17.40 -0.82
C ILE A 14 3.62 17.02 0.60
N ASP A 15 2.31 16.82 0.78
CA ASP A 15 1.77 16.26 2.01
C ASP A 15 2.04 14.75 2.03
N PRO A 16 2.91 14.26 2.93
CA PRO A 16 3.21 12.84 3.02
C PRO A 16 1.97 11.99 3.39
N SER A 17 0.94 12.60 3.99
CA SER A 17 -0.29 11.90 4.41
C SER A 17 -1.18 11.47 3.25
N THR A 18 -1.09 12.17 2.12
CA THR A 18 -1.88 11.90 0.90
C THR A 18 -1.02 11.38 -0.26
N SER A 19 0.30 11.45 -0.11
CA SER A 19 1.26 10.99 -1.11
C SER A 19 1.22 9.46 -1.27
N GLN A 20 1.08 9.00 -2.51
CA GLN A 20 1.08 7.56 -2.87
C GLN A 20 2.36 7.13 -3.61
N VAL A 21 3.45 7.88 -3.42
CA VAL A 21 4.71 7.64 -4.16
C VAL A 21 5.36 6.31 -3.78
N GLY A 22 5.22 5.88 -2.53
CA GLY A 22 5.73 4.59 -2.07
C GLY A 22 4.98 3.43 -2.73
N GLU A 23 3.65 3.53 -2.78
CA GLU A 23 2.75 2.57 -3.40
C GLU A 23 2.98 2.46 -4.91
N LEU A 24 3.22 3.59 -5.58
CA LEU A 24 3.56 3.61 -6.99
C LEU A 24 4.93 2.95 -7.25
N ALA A 25 5.93 3.25 -6.43
CA ALA A 25 7.24 2.61 -6.53
C ALA A 25 7.15 1.09 -6.32
N ASP A 26 6.33 0.66 -5.36
CA ASP A 26 6.05 -0.76 -5.09
C ASP A 26 5.34 -1.46 -6.24
N ALA A 27 4.42 -0.78 -6.93
CA ALA A 27 3.75 -1.33 -8.11
C ALA A 27 4.74 -1.59 -9.26
N LEU A 28 5.70 -0.68 -9.46
CA LEU A 28 6.76 -0.87 -10.46
C LEU A 28 7.72 -2.00 -10.08
N LEU A 29 8.07 -2.11 -8.79
CA LEU A 29 8.90 -3.20 -8.29
C LEU A 29 8.20 -4.56 -8.42
N LEU A 30 6.90 -4.62 -8.09
CA LEU A 30 6.06 -5.80 -8.30
C LEU A 30 6.02 -6.19 -9.78
N TYR A 31 5.86 -5.23 -10.69
CA TYR A 31 5.90 -5.51 -12.12
C TYR A 31 7.24 -6.16 -12.54
N ALA A 32 8.38 -5.64 -12.07
CA ALA A 32 9.68 -6.23 -12.36
C ALA A 32 9.82 -7.65 -11.80
N PHE A 33 9.38 -7.89 -10.56
CA PHE A 33 9.41 -9.22 -9.94
C PHE A 33 8.52 -10.22 -10.67
N THR A 34 7.31 -9.82 -11.07
CA THR A 34 6.38 -10.68 -11.79
C THR A 34 6.89 -11.05 -13.17
N LEU A 35 7.48 -10.09 -13.88
CA LEU A 35 8.11 -10.35 -15.16
C LEU A 35 9.27 -11.35 -15.02
N ASN A 36 10.12 -11.18 -14.01
CA ASN A 36 11.23 -12.11 -13.75
C ASN A 36 10.72 -13.52 -13.42
N LYS A 37 9.70 -13.64 -12.56
CA LYS A 37 9.05 -14.93 -12.26
C LYS A 37 8.47 -15.59 -13.52
N SER A 38 7.82 -14.80 -14.38
CA SER A 38 7.27 -15.28 -15.66
C SER A 38 8.36 -15.85 -16.57
N ILE A 39 9.47 -15.12 -16.72
CA ILE A 39 10.62 -15.55 -17.54
C ILE A 39 11.22 -16.84 -16.97
N ALA A 40 11.40 -16.92 -15.65
CA ALA A 40 11.90 -18.12 -14.97
C ALA A 40 10.97 -19.33 -15.15
N ALA A 41 9.67 -19.09 -15.32
CA ALA A 41 8.67 -20.12 -15.61
C ALA A 41 8.58 -20.48 -17.11
N GLY A 42 9.42 -19.90 -17.97
CA GLY A 42 9.45 -20.18 -19.41
C GLY A 42 8.51 -19.33 -20.27
N ILE A 43 7.88 -18.31 -19.68
CA ILE A 43 6.98 -17.39 -20.39
C ILE A 43 7.71 -16.06 -20.60
N SER A 44 8.35 -15.90 -21.75
CA SER A 44 9.18 -14.73 -22.06
C SER A 44 8.38 -13.47 -22.40
N ASN A 45 7.16 -13.62 -22.89
CA ASN A 45 6.27 -12.51 -23.29
C ASN A 45 4.88 -12.70 -22.66
N PRO A 46 4.74 -12.55 -21.33
CA PRO A 46 3.48 -12.79 -20.65
C PRO A 46 2.42 -11.74 -21.01
N LYS A 47 1.17 -12.18 -21.07
CA LYS A 47 -0.01 -11.31 -21.07
C LYS A 47 -0.20 -10.71 -19.68
N GLY A 48 -0.93 -9.59 -19.60
CA GLY A 48 -1.28 -8.97 -18.32
C GLY A 48 -1.96 -9.93 -17.34
N SER A 49 -2.82 -10.82 -17.84
CA SER A 49 -3.48 -11.85 -17.03
C SER A 49 -2.51 -12.88 -16.44
N GLU A 50 -1.40 -13.18 -17.11
CA GLU A 50 -0.38 -14.12 -16.62
C GLU A 50 0.50 -13.43 -15.57
N LEU A 51 0.87 -12.16 -15.79
CA LEU A 51 1.58 -11.36 -14.79
C LEU A 51 0.81 -11.24 -13.47
N ALA A 52 -0.52 -11.10 -13.54
CA ALA A 52 -1.39 -11.06 -12.36
C ALA A 52 -1.39 -12.38 -11.56
N GLN A 53 -1.06 -13.51 -12.18
CA GLN A 53 -0.89 -14.79 -11.44
C GLN A 53 0.47 -14.84 -10.76
N PHE A 54 1.53 -14.36 -11.40
CA PHE A 54 2.87 -14.31 -10.82
C PHE A 54 3.05 -13.24 -9.73
N SER A 55 2.10 -12.30 -9.62
CA SER A 55 2.13 -11.21 -8.63
C SER A 55 1.85 -11.64 -7.21
N LYS A 56 1.17 -12.78 -7.04
CA LYS A 56 0.77 -13.31 -5.73
C LYS A 56 1.98 -13.58 -4.84
N GLY A 57 1.77 -13.35 -3.53
CA GLY A 57 2.78 -13.51 -2.49
C GLY A 57 3.16 -12.18 -1.84
N SER A 58 4.32 -12.15 -1.18
CA SER A 58 4.79 -10.97 -0.46
C SER A 58 6.19 -10.53 -0.87
N PHE A 59 6.46 -9.24 -0.67
CA PHE A 59 7.79 -8.66 -0.82
C PHE A 59 7.92 -7.40 0.05
N GLU A 60 9.17 -7.01 0.33
CA GLU A 60 9.46 -5.74 1.01
C GLU A 60 9.62 -4.63 -0.03
N GLY A 61 8.77 -3.61 0.08
CA GLY A 61 8.77 -2.42 -0.77
C GLY A 61 9.09 -1.13 -0.01
N PHE A 62 8.97 -0.01 -0.70
CA PHE A 62 9.09 1.34 -0.18
C PHE A 62 7.98 1.71 0.81
N SER A 63 6.78 1.14 0.66
CA SER A 63 5.69 1.30 1.65
C SER A 63 5.70 0.23 2.76
N GLY A 64 6.78 -0.56 2.85
CA GLY A 64 6.95 -1.69 3.76
C GLY A 64 6.53 -3.03 3.13
N THR A 65 6.13 -3.99 3.97
CA THR A 65 5.68 -5.30 3.49
C THR A 65 4.43 -5.16 2.61
N VAL A 66 4.54 -5.58 1.36
CA VAL A 66 3.45 -5.65 0.38
C VAL A 66 3.02 -7.11 0.26
N ILE A 67 1.72 -7.36 0.35
CA ILE A 67 1.12 -8.67 0.16
C ILE A 67 0.10 -8.56 -0.96
N ILE A 68 0.28 -9.35 -2.01
CA ILE A 68 -0.68 -9.52 -3.09
C ILE A 68 -1.40 -10.84 -2.87
N ASN A 69 -2.70 -10.76 -2.60
CA ASN A 69 -3.53 -11.89 -2.22
C ASN A 69 -3.94 -12.74 -3.43
N GLU A 70 -4.71 -13.79 -3.15
CA GLU A 70 -5.17 -14.75 -4.16
C GLU A 70 -6.11 -14.14 -5.22
N ASN A 71 -6.70 -12.98 -4.94
CA ASN A 71 -7.52 -12.21 -5.88
C ASN A 71 -6.69 -11.24 -6.72
N SER A 72 -5.36 -11.33 -6.67
CA SER A 72 -4.41 -10.45 -7.38
C SER A 72 -4.56 -8.98 -6.99
N THR A 73 -5.04 -8.70 -5.77
CA THR A 73 -5.11 -7.36 -5.19
C THR A 73 -4.18 -7.23 -4.01
N ARG A 74 -3.74 -6.01 -3.71
CA ARG A 74 -2.95 -5.75 -2.52
C ARG A 74 -3.85 -5.85 -1.29
N ASP A 75 -3.40 -6.58 -0.27
CA ASP A 75 -4.02 -6.54 1.05
C ASP A 75 -3.89 -5.13 1.63
N PRO A 76 -4.99 -4.48 2.02
CA PRO A 76 -4.99 -3.08 2.38
C PRO A 76 -4.29 -2.86 3.72
N VAL A 77 -3.64 -1.71 3.81
CA VAL A 77 -3.08 -1.18 5.05
C VAL A 77 -3.82 0.13 5.33
N PHE A 78 -4.51 0.19 6.46
CA PHE A 78 -5.17 1.41 6.92
C PHE A 78 -4.35 2.08 8.01
N LEU A 79 -4.18 3.39 7.91
CA LEU A 79 -3.49 4.22 8.89
C LEU A 79 -4.52 5.14 9.55
N VAL A 80 -4.58 5.10 10.88
CA VAL A 80 -5.36 6.05 11.67
C VAL A 80 -4.42 7.15 12.12
N TYR A 81 -4.70 8.37 11.67
CA TYR A 81 -3.94 9.56 12.02
C TYR A 81 -4.60 10.31 13.18
N GLY A 82 -3.78 10.97 13.98
CA GLY A 82 -4.20 11.91 15.02
C GLY A 82 -3.24 13.07 15.13
N LEU A 83 -3.49 13.98 16.07
CA LEU A 83 -2.60 15.07 16.41
C LEU A 83 -1.95 14.80 17.76
N ASP A 84 -0.67 15.12 17.90
CA ASP A 84 0.00 15.16 19.20
C ASP A 84 -0.28 16.47 19.95
N ALA A 85 0.32 16.65 21.13
CA ALA A 85 0.12 17.84 21.96
C ALA A 85 0.64 19.15 21.35
N SER A 86 1.37 19.09 20.22
CA SER A 86 1.90 20.23 19.47
C SER A 86 1.18 20.42 18.12
N ASP A 87 -0.02 19.85 17.98
CA ASP A 87 -0.81 19.83 16.74
C ASP A 87 -0.06 19.21 15.54
N GLN A 88 0.92 18.34 15.79
CA GLN A 88 1.62 17.62 14.72
C GLN A 88 0.92 16.30 14.42
N GLN A 89 0.78 15.98 13.13
CA GLN A 89 0.20 14.72 12.71
C GLN A 89 1.08 13.53 13.13
N ILE A 90 0.46 12.54 13.78
CA ILE A 90 1.08 11.28 14.17
C ILE A 90 0.25 10.09 13.70
N ILE A 91 0.89 8.94 13.48
CA ILE A 91 0.20 7.66 13.24
C ILE A 91 -0.18 7.06 14.60
N LEU A 92 -1.47 6.95 14.88
CA LEU A 92 -1.99 6.35 16.10
C LEU A 92 -2.09 4.83 15.99
N MET A 93 -2.48 4.34 14.81
CA MET A 93 -2.72 2.92 14.58
C MET A 93 -2.45 2.54 13.12
N LYS A 94 -1.88 1.36 12.93
CA LYS A 94 -1.74 0.70 11.64
C LYS A 94 -2.56 -0.60 11.66
N ILE A 95 -3.54 -0.70 10.78
CA ILE A 95 -4.42 -1.87 10.65
C ILE A 95 -4.03 -2.59 9.36
N MET A 96 -3.65 -3.86 9.47
CA MET A 96 -3.26 -4.70 8.34
C MET A 96 -4.13 -5.94 8.34
N GLU A 97 -4.76 -6.24 7.20
CA GLU A 97 -5.74 -7.32 7.09
C GLU A 97 -5.47 -8.16 5.85
N GLN A 98 -5.44 -9.47 6.02
CA GLN A 98 -5.31 -10.40 4.92
C GLN A 98 -6.69 -10.72 4.36
N LEU A 99 -6.96 -10.30 3.13
CA LEU A 99 -8.26 -10.48 2.48
C LEU A 99 -8.26 -11.77 1.67
N ASN A 100 -8.14 -12.91 2.34
CA ASN A 100 -8.16 -14.24 1.73
C ASN A 100 -9.52 -14.94 1.81
N ASN A 101 -10.42 -14.58 2.75
CA ASN A 101 -11.88 -14.81 2.69
C ASN A 101 -12.60 -14.30 3.96
N ASN A 102 -13.83 -13.76 3.82
CA ASN A 102 -14.78 -13.45 4.91
C ASN A 102 -14.29 -12.56 6.08
N SER A 103 -13.32 -11.68 5.88
CA SER A 103 -12.81 -10.78 6.93
C SER A 103 -13.81 -9.64 7.24
N ALA A 104 -14.89 -9.94 7.96
CA ALA A 104 -15.81 -8.96 8.56
C ALA A 104 -15.21 -8.20 9.76
N GLY A 105 -13.89 -8.33 9.99
CA GLY A 105 -13.20 -7.81 11.17
C GLY A 105 -13.02 -6.29 11.19
N VAL A 106 -12.72 -5.69 10.03
CA VAL A 106 -12.34 -4.26 9.95
C VAL A 106 -13.48 -3.32 10.29
N VAL A 107 -14.68 -3.61 9.78
CA VAL A 107 -15.88 -2.78 10.03
C VAL A 107 -16.16 -2.69 11.53
N ARG A 108 -16.05 -3.81 12.26
CA ARG A 108 -16.35 -3.86 13.70
C ARG A 108 -15.33 -3.10 14.56
N ILE A 109 -14.06 -3.09 14.17
CA ILE A 109 -13.00 -2.38 14.91
C ILE A 109 -13.20 -0.86 14.81
N VAL A 110 -13.49 -0.36 13.60
CA VAL A 110 -13.72 1.07 13.37
C VAL A 110 -14.98 1.55 14.13
N GLU A 111 -16.07 0.79 14.09
CA GLU A 111 -17.31 1.09 14.84
C GLU A 111 -17.07 1.15 16.36
N THR A 112 -16.27 0.21 16.89
CA THR A 112 -15.97 0.14 18.34
C THR A 112 -15.11 1.31 18.80
N LEU A 113 -14.13 1.73 17.98
CA LEU A 113 -13.27 2.88 18.29
C LEU A 113 -14.07 4.19 18.25
N ILE A 114 -14.94 4.39 17.25
CA ILE A 114 -15.80 5.59 17.16
C ILE A 114 -16.74 5.68 18.36
N SER A 115 -17.35 4.56 18.77
CA SER A 115 -18.21 4.46 19.95
C SER A 115 -17.49 4.86 21.25
N THR A 116 -16.26 4.38 21.43
CA THR A 116 -15.48 4.63 22.66
C THR A 116 -15.03 6.09 22.78
N TYR A 117 -14.73 6.76 21.66
CA TYR A 117 -14.29 8.16 21.66
C TYR A 117 -15.44 9.19 21.54
N SER A 118 -16.65 8.78 21.19
CA SER A 118 -17.82 9.68 21.12
C SER A 118 -18.55 9.86 22.46
N THR A 119 -18.08 9.20 23.54
CA THR A 119 -18.70 9.24 24.87
C THR A 119 -17.84 9.93 25.94
N SER A 120 -16.75 10.61 25.55
CA SER A 120 -15.89 11.41 26.42
C SER A 120 -16.04 12.91 26.18
#